data_AF-A0A6A5QH58-F1
#
_entry.id   AF-A0A6A5QH58-F1
#
_cell.length_a   1.000
_cell.length_b   1.000
_cell.length_c   1.000
_cell.angle_alpha   90.00
_cell.angle_beta   90.00
_cell.angle_gamma   90.00
#
_symmetry.space_group_name_H-M   'P 1'
#
loop_
_entity.id
_entity.type
_entity.pdbx_description
1 polymer ?
#
loop_
_entity_poly.entity_id
_entity_poly.type
_entity_poly.pdbx_seq_one_letter_code
_entity_poly.pdbx_strand_id
1 'polypeptide(L)'
;MSSNELPIIPALVPFLNGVPSHRPLVVIRRAEQHYKDLLEFLSETSCEYEVRGDVVLTKCHVELVNNKLKLIEAAIFELEHRTSALARAPFVGRVQKLKERLGECRGHFDL
;
A
#
# COMPACT_ATOMS: atom_id res chain seq x y z
N MET A 1 -11.50 -32.10 11.74
CA MET A 1 -10.44 -31.06 11.76
C MET A 1 -11.09 -29.79 11.25
N SER A 2 -11.41 -28.88 12.17
CA SER A 2 -12.14 -27.64 11.85
C SER A 2 -11.15 -26.66 11.23
N SER A 3 -11.36 -26.28 9.97
CA SER A 3 -10.71 -25.15 9.32
C SER A 3 -11.06 -23.89 10.11
N ASN A 4 -10.10 -23.39 10.91
CA ASN A 4 -10.15 -22.07 11.53
C ASN A 4 -9.92 -21.00 10.44
N GLU A 5 -10.81 -20.96 9.44
CA GLU A 5 -10.90 -19.83 8.55
C GLU A 5 -11.58 -18.70 9.33
N LEU A 6 -10.79 -17.69 9.70
CA LEU A 6 -11.30 -16.47 10.31
C LEU A 6 -12.46 -15.92 9.46
N PRO A 7 -13.56 -15.46 10.08
CA PRO A 7 -14.71 -14.96 9.33
C PRO A 7 -14.27 -13.78 8.46
N ILE A 8 -14.38 -13.94 7.14
CA ILE A 8 -14.15 -12.87 6.18
C ILE A 8 -15.25 -11.83 6.43
N ILE A 9 -14.91 -10.73 7.11
CA ILE A 9 -15.83 -9.63 7.32
C ILE A 9 -16.06 -8.97 5.95
N PRO A 10 -17.26 -9.06 5.34
CA PRO A 10 -17.49 -8.56 3.98
C PRO A 10 -17.22 -7.06 3.82
N ALA A 11 -17.31 -6.30 4.92
CA ALA A 11 -16.96 -4.88 4.97
C ALA A 11 -15.46 -4.58 4.79
N LEU A 12 -14.59 -5.59 4.93
CA LEU A 12 -13.14 -5.51 4.71
C LEU A 12 -12.71 -6.15 3.37
N VAL A 13 -13.62 -6.69 2.56
CA VAL A 13 -13.26 -7.30 1.26
C VAL A 13 -12.74 -6.28 0.23
N PRO A 14 -13.23 -5.02 0.17
CA PRO A 14 -12.64 -3.98 -0.68
C PRO A 14 -11.21 -3.57 -0.27
N PHE A 15 -10.80 -3.88 0.96
CA PHE A 15 -9.45 -3.59 1.48
C PHE A 15 -8.38 -4.50 0.85
N LEU A 16 -8.75 -5.70 0.41
CA LEU A 16 -7.80 -6.68 -0.17
C LEU A 16 -7.77 -6.66 -1.71
N ASN A 17 -8.88 -6.26 -2.37
CA ASN A 17 -9.04 -6.41 -3.82
C ASN A 17 -8.90 -5.12 -4.64
N GLY A 18 -8.50 -3.99 -4.05
CA GLY A 18 -8.36 -2.72 -4.79
C GLY A 18 -9.68 -2.09 -5.26
N VAL A 19 -10.82 -2.51 -4.69
CA VAL A 19 -12.15 -2.01 -5.08
C VAL A 19 -12.41 -0.63 -4.47
N PRO A 20 -12.78 0.40 -5.25
CA PRO A 20 -13.06 1.72 -4.72
C PRO A 20 -14.12 1.74 -3.61
N SER A 21 -13.95 2.61 -2.62
CA SER A 21 -14.81 2.74 -1.45
C SER A 21 -15.07 4.22 -1.13
N HIS A 22 -16.30 4.53 -0.74
CA HIS A 22 -16.66 5.87 -0.27
C HIS A 22 -16.36 6.11 1.21
N ARG A 23 -15.85 5.09 1.92
CA ARG A 23 -15.60 5.14 3.38
C ARG A 23 -14.15 5.53 3.63
N PRO A 24 -13.83 6.77 4.07
CA PRO A 24 -12.45 7.25 4.14
C PRO A 24 -11.53 6.36 4.99
N LEU A 25 -12.04 5.81 6.10
CA LEU A 25 -11.29 4.89 6.96
C LEU A 25 -10.87 3.61 6.23
N VAL A 26 -11.72 3.08 5.34
CA VAL A 26 -11.41 1.89 4.55
C VAL A 26 -10.33 2.22 3.51
N VAL A 27 -10.45 3.37 2.85
CA VAL A 27 -9.50 3.81 1.82
C VAL A 27 -8.11 4.07 2.40
N ILE A 28 -8.02 4.80 3.52
CA ILE A 28 -6.72 5.10 4.15
C ILE A 28 -6.06 3.84 4.68
N ARG A 29 -6.82 2.93 5.32
CA ARG A 29 -6.26 1.67 5.80
C ARG A 29 -5.73 0.83 4.64
N ARG A 30 -6.44 0.77 3.50
CA ARG A 30 -5.96 0.05 2.31
C ARG A 30 -4.63 0.61 1.81
N ALA A 31 -4.51 1.93 1.73
CA ALA A 31 -3.26 2.59 1.34
C ALA A 31 -2.10 2.22 2.28
N GLU A 32 -2.34 2.27 3.59
CA GLU A 32 -1.35 1.90 4.60
C GLU A 32 -0.98 0.43 4.55
N GLN A 33 -1.93 -0.46 4.27
CA GLN A 33 -1.66 -1.88 4.14
C GLN A 33 -0.78 -2.17 2.93
N HIS A 34 -1.11 -1.60 1.76
CA HIS A 34 -0.24 -1.77 0.58
C HIS A 34 1.16 -1.19 0.79
N TYR A 35 1.28 -0.10 1.54
CA TYR A 35 2.59 0.42 1.94
C TYR A 35 3.33 -0.54 2.90
N LYS A 36 2.63 -1.14 3.87
CA LYS A 36 3.22 -2.16 4.75
C LYS A 36 3.69 -3.38 3.96
N ASP A 37 2.86 -3.90 3.06
CA ASP A 37 3.22 -5.03 2.19
C ASP A 37 4.45 -4.70 1.33
N LEU A 38 4.53 -3.45 0.85
CA LEU A 38 5.69 -2.99 0.08
C LEU A 38 6.95 -3.00 0.95
N LEU A 39 6.90 -2.48 2.17
CA LEU A 39 8.05 -2.51 3.09
C LEU A 39 8.48 -3.93 3.46
N GLU A 40 7.51 -4.82 3.69
CA GLU A 40 7.77 -6.24 3.98
C GLU A 40 8.45 -6.91 2.78
N PHE A 41 7.90 -6.74 1.58
CA PHE A 41 8.52 -7.21 0.34
C PHE A 41 9.94 -6.68 0.20
N LEU A 42 10.16 -5.37 0.36
CA LEU A 42 11.49 -4.77 0.25
C LEU A 42 12.47 -5.32 1.29
N SER A 43 12.01 -5.53 2.53
CA SER A 43 12.81 -6.09 3.61
C SER A 43 13.20 -7.54 3.35
N GLU A 44 12.26 -8.37 2.88
CA GLU A 44 12.51 -9.77 2.51
C GLU A 44 13.50 -9.84 1.35
N THR A 45 13.27 -9.01 0.33
CA THR A 45 14.17 -8.89 -0.82
C THR A 45 15.57 -8.47 -0.35
N SER A 46 15.71 -7.44 0.49
CA SER A 46 17.03 -7.02 0.99
C SER A 46 17.73 -8.10 1.85
N CYS A 47 16.98 -8.87 2.65
CA CYS A 47 17.54 -9.86 3.56
C CYS A 47 18.00 -11.13 2.83
N GLU A 48 17.32 -11.53 1.75
CA GLU A 48 17.75 -12.66 0.91
C GLU A 48 18.99 -12.33 0.05
N TYR A 49 19.21 -11.05 -0.30
CA TYR A 49 20.31 -10.64 -1.18
C TYR A 49 21.55 -10.06 -0.48
N GLU A 50 21.46 -9.67 0.80
CA GLU A 50 22.64 -9.30 1.62
C GLU A 50 23.68 -10.43 1.70
N VAL A 51 23.28 -11.68 1.46
CA VAL A 51 24.16 -12.87 1.45
C VAL A 51 24.97 -13.00 0.14
N ARG A 52 24.68 -12.22 -0.93
CA ARG A 52 25.31 -12.41 -2.25
C ARG A 52 26.00 -11.20 -2.87
N GLY A 53 25.87 -10.01 -2.30
CA GLY A 53 26.43 -8.79 -2.89
C GLY A 53 25.60 -8.33 -4.09
N ASP A 54 25.16 -7.08 -4.04
CA ASP A 54 24.24 -6.40 -4.97
C ASP A 54 22.80 -6.94 -4.99
N VAL A 55 21.86 -6.06 -4.60
CA VAL A 55 20.40 -6.29 -4.73
C VAL A 55 20.04 -6.23 -6.21
N VAL A 56 20.05 -7.38 -6.89
CA VAL A 56 19.56 -7.48 -8.27
C VAL A 56 18.04 -7.63 -8.23
N LEU A 57 17.31 -6.52 -8.28
CA LEU A 57 15.87 -6.55 -8.50
C LEU A 57 15.58 -7.10 -9.89
N THR A 58 14.81 -8.19 -9.96
CA THR A 58 14.31 -8.67 -11.25
C THR A 58 13.30 -7.67 -11.81
N LYS A 59 13.08 -7.71 -13.13
CA LYS A 59 12.00 -6.93 -13.77
C LYS A 59 10.64 -7.16 -13.10
N CYS A 60 10.38 -8.40 -12.65
CA CYS A 60 9.16 -8.74 -11.93
C CYS A 60 9.05 -8.03 -10.58
N HIS A 61 10.16 -7.92 -9.83
CA HIS A 61 10.19 -7.17 -8.56
C HIS A 61 9.89 -5.69 -8.78
N VAL A 62 10.49 -5.08 -9.81
CA VAL A 62 10.25 -3.69 -10.18
C VAL A 62 8.79 -3.46 -10.58
N GLU A 63 8.18 -4.37 -11.34
CA GLU A 63 6.76 -4.30 -11.70
C GLU A 63 5.84 -4.45 -10.48
N LEU A 64 6.16 -5.33 -9.54
CA LEU A 64 5.41 -5.49 -8.28
C LEU A 64 5.47 -4.23 -7.42
N VAL A 65 6.66 -3.64 -7.26
CA VAL A 65 6.86 -2.36 -6.55
C VAL A 65 6.01 -1.27 -7.22
N ASN A 66 6.12 -1.11 -8.54
CA ASN A 66 5.32 -0.13 -9.28
C ASN A 66 3.81 -0.34 -9.12
N ASN A 67 3.34 -1.59 -9.12
CA ASN A 67 1.94 -1.89 -8.92
C ASN A 67 1.47 -1.53 -7.51
N LYS A 68 2.26 -1.82 -6.47
CA LYS A 68 1.96 -1.40 -5.09
C LYS A 68 1.92 0.12 -4.97
N LEU A 69 2.88 0.83 -5.54
CA LEU A 69 2.91 2.30 -5.55
C LEU A 69 1.64 2.88 -6.20
N LYS A 70 1.24 2.37 -7.38
CA LYS A 70 0.01 2.78 -8.06
C LYS A 70 -1.25 2.55 -7.24
N LEU A 71 -1.32 1.44 -6.50
CA LEU A 71 -2.47 1.14 -5.63
C LEU A 71 -2.56 2.12 -4.46
N ILE A 72 -1.42 2.52 -3.88
CA ILE A 72 -1.38 3.52 -2.81
C ILE A 72 -1.79 4.89 -3.37
N GLU A 73 -1.27 5.29 -4.53
CA GLU A 73 -1.63 6.53 -5.22
C GLU A 73 -3.12 6.60 -5.56
N ALA A 74 -3.70 5.50 -6.06
CA ALA A 74 -5.12 5.40 -6.35
C ALA A 74 -5.99 5.58 -5.09
N ALA A 75 -5.56 5.02 -3.96
CA ALA A 75 -6.26 5.19 -2.69
C ALA A 75 -6.15 6.63 -2.14
N ILE A 76 -4.99 7.27 -2.29
CA ILE A 76 -4.81 8.69 -1.96
C ILE A 76 -5.72 9.56 -2.84
N PHE A 77 -5.73 9.31 -4.15
CA PHE A 77 -6.58 10.03 -5.09
C PHE A 77 -8.07 9.89 -4.73
N GLU A 78 -8.50 8.68 -4.38
CA GLU A 78 -9.86 8.38 -3.92
C GLU A 78 -10.24 9.17 -2.65
N LEU A 79 -9.34 9.25 -1.66
CA LEU A 79 -9.55 10.08 -0.47
C LEU A 79 -9.67 11.56 -0.82
N GLU A 80 -8.82 12.07 -1.70
CA GLU A 80 -8.76 13.49 -2.03
C GLU A 80 -9.93 13.95 -2.91
N HIS A 81 -10.42 13.10 -3.80
CA HIS A 81 -11.37 13.50 -4.85
C HIS A 81 -12.75 12.85 -4.72
N ARG A 82 -12.89 11.75 -3.98
CA ARG A 82 -14.16 11.01 -3.85
C ARG A 82 -14.76 11.01 -2.44
N THR A 83 -14.12 11.73 -1.51
CA THR A 83 -14.64 11.93 -0.15
C THR A 83 -14.75 13.42 0.19
N SER A 84 -15.73 13.78 1.01
CA SER A 84 -15.95 15.18 1.39
C SER A 84 -14.82 15.70 2.29
N ALA A 85 -14.58 17.02 2.27
CA ALA A 85 -13.55 17.66 3.08
C ALA A 85 -13.70 17.36 4.59
N LEU A 86 -14.93 17.34 5.11
CA LEU A 86 -15.25 16.98 6.49
C LEU A 86 -14.89 15.53 6.81
N ALA A 87 -15.22 14.60 5.90
CA ALA A 87 -14.98 13.18 6.12
C ALA A 87 -13.48 12.80 6.03
N ARG A 88 -12.69 13.55 5.26
CA ARG A 88 -11.23 13.33 5.14
C ARG A 88 -10.39 14.06 6.18
N ALA A 89 -10.91 15.10 6.85
CA ALA A 89 -10.18 15.92 7.80
C ALA A 89 -9.38 15.11 8.85
N PRO A 90 -9.92 14.02 9.45
CA PRO A 90 -9.18 13.21 10.42
C PRO A 90 -7.98 12.43 9.83
N PHE A 91 -7.91 12.30 8.50
CA PHE A 91 -6.93 11.45 7.81
C PHE A 91 -5.88 12.25 7.05
N VAL A 92 -5.98 13.58 6.98
CA VAL A 92 -5.06 14.45 6.21
C VAL A 92 -3.61 14.21 6.59
N GLY A 93 -3.28 14.16 7.88
CA GLY A 93 -1.91 13.89 8.33
C GLY A 93 -1.39 12.50 7.92
N ARG A 94 -2.27 11.49 7.87
CA ARG A 94 -1.92 10.13 7.43
C ARG A 94 -1.69 10.08 5.92
N VAL A 95 -2.52 10.78 5.15
CA VAL A 95 -2.34 10.93 3.70
C VAL A 95 -1.02 11.64 3.38
N GLN A 96 -0.72 12.74 4.08
CA GLN A 96 0.52 13.48 3.90
C GLN A 96 1.75 12.61 4.17
N LYS A 97 1.73 11.86 5.28
CA LYS A 97 2.79 10.90 5.61
C LYS A 97 2.97 9.80 4.55
N LEU A 98 1.88 9.30 3.97
CA LEU A 98 1.96 8.33 2.87
C LEU A 98 2.57 8.96 1.60
N LYS A 99 2.25 10.21 1.27
CA LYS A 99 2.83 10.92 0.12
C LYS A 99 4.34 11.10 0.26
N GLU A 100 4.80 11.53 1.45
CA GLU A 100 6.22 11.69 1.75
C GLU A 100 6.97 10.36 1.56
N ARG A 101 6.44 9.29 2.15
CA ARG A 101 6.99 7.93 2.05
C ARG A 101 7.02 7.39 0.61
N LEU A 102 6.00 7.67 -0.20
CA LEU A 102 6.00 7.31 -1.62
C LEU A 102 7.13 8.02 -2.38
N GLY A 103 7.37 9.30 -2.06
CA GLY A 103 8.49 10.06 -2.62
C GLY A 103 9.84 9.44 -2.28
N GLU A 104 10.04 9.03 -1.02
CA GLU A 104 11.24 8.31 -0.57
C GLU A 104 11.42 6.98 -1.31
N CYS A 105 10.36 6.18 -1.44
CA CYS A 105 10.42 4.91 -2.17
C CYS A 105 10.79 5.11 -3.64
N ARG A 106 10.21 6.11 -4.33
CA ARG A 106 10.53 6.39 -5.73
C ARG A 106 11.99 6.79 -5.92
N GLY A 107 12.51 7.65 -5.03
CA GLY A 107 13.92 8.04 -5.05
C GLY A 107 14.90 6.89 -4.80
N HIS A 108 14.48 5.84 -4.10
CA HIS A 108 15.30 4.65 -3.87
C HIS A 108 15.40 3.69 -5.06
N PHE A 109 14.45 3.72 -6.00
CA PHE A 109 14.37 2.76 -7.12
C PHE A 109 14.54 3.41 -8.51
N ASP A 110 14.88 4.70 -8.58
CA ASP A 110 14.91 5.49 -9.82
C ASP A 110 13.59 5.36 -10.63
N LEU A 111 12.43 5.39 -9.94
CA LEU A 111 11.08 5.18 -10.50
C LEU A 111 10.23 6.45 -10.66
#